data_AF-A8QB68-F1
#
_entry.id   AF-A8QB68-F1
#
_cell.length_a   1.000
_cell.length_b   1.000
_cell.length_c   1.000
_cell.angle_alpha   90.00
_cell.angle_beta   90.00
_cell.angle_gamma   90.00
#
_symmetry.space_group_name_H-M   'P 1'
#
loop_
_entity.id
_entity.type
_entity.pdbx_description
1 polymer ?
#
loop_
_entity_poly.entity_id
_entity_poly.type
_entity_poly.pdbx_seq_one_letter_code
_entity_poly.pdbx_strand_id
1 'polypeptide(L)'
;MVVSESSKPLAFAVASWLHSQEDAQLKKAADSVCEACGFDTSSSADKDKYAKNSPGLQAIFDVFVKTQQKMNNTKDSGAVSDSGANVDTKHVSEEDSSKAESLKNDGNKYMSAKDYGAALDSYTKAIELNPYSPVFYSNRAAAYSQIGQHDEAIADARKAAEINPTFGKAYSRLGHALFASGQFAEAVKAYEKGVEVDPSNKLMKSGLEASKAKLSDSSSGNKDALATQAPSNGSNADPLAGAGTGTGAGAGGMPDLSTLMNNPMVAQMAQQMMQNGGLEQLMNNPMLRQMAENFGSSGQMPDVRAMMNNPQLRQMAQQFMGGMGGGAPRH
;
A
#
# COMPACT_ATOMS: atom_id res chain seq x y z
N MET A 1 43.25 -13.55 -7.46
CA MET A 1 42.18 -12.87 -8.22
C MET A 1 42.83 -12.16 -9.39
N VAL A 2 42.42 -12.45 -10.63
CA VAL A 2 42.91 -11.71 -11.79
C VAL A 2 42.07 -10.45 -11.90
N VAL A 3 42.68 -9.30 -11.58
CA VAL A 3 42.02 -7.99 -11.70
C VAL A 3 41.80 -7.73 -13.20
N SER A 4 40.54 -7.51 -13.58
CA SER A 4 40.17 -7.29 -14.99
C SER A 4 40.91 -6.06 -15.54
N GLU A 5 41.41 -6.12 -16.77
CA GLU A 5 42.11 -5.00 -17.43
C GLU A 5 41.29 -3.70 -17.43
N SER A 6 39.96 -3.80 -17.47
CA SER A 6 39.02 -2.67 -17.39
C SER A 6 38.97 -1.98 -16.03
N SER A 7 39.34 -2.67 -14.94
CA SER A 7 39.33 -2.13 -13.57
C SER A 7 40.67 -1.55 -13.13
N LYS A 8 41.76 -1.81 -13.88
CA LYS A 8 43.11 -1.31 -13.60
C LYS A 8 43.23 0.22 -13.58
N PRO A 9 42.56 1.00 -14.48
CA PRO A 9 42.63 2.46 -14.42
C PRO A 9 42.05 3.05 -13.14
N LEU A 10 40.99 2.45 -12.61
CA LEU A 10 40.37 2.86 -11.34
C LEU A 10 41.23 2.44 -10.14
N ALA A 11 41.73 1.21 -10.13
CA ALA A 11 42.62 0.72 -9.09
C ALA A 11 43.90 1.58 -9.01
N PHE A 12 44.44 1.99 -10.16
CA PHE A 12 45.57 2.92 -10.24
C PHE A 12 45.24 4.30 -9.63
N ALA A 13 44.04 4.85 -9.93
CA ALA A 13 43.59 6.12 -9.37
C ALA A 13 43.53 6.08 -7.83
N VAL A 14 42.96 5.00 -7.30
CA VAL A 14 42.81 4.79 -5.86
C VAL A 14 44.17 4.60 -5.19
N ALA A 15 45.05 3.77 -5.74
CA ALA A 15 46.40 3.56 -5.21
C ALA A 15 47.23 4.85 -5.26
N SER A 16 47.14 5.62 -6.35
CA SER A 16 47.86 6.90 -6.47
C SER A 16 47.37 7.93 -5.46
N TRP A 17 46.07 7.97 -5.16
CA TRP A 17 45.51 8.85 -4.13
C TRP A 17 45.91 8.41 -2.72
N LEU A 18 45.87 7.10 -2.44
CA LEU A 18 46.29 6.56 -1.14
C LEU A 18 47.78 6.83 -0.86
N HIS A 19 48.65 6.75 -1.87
CA HIS A 19 50.05 7.14 -1.74
C HIS A 19 50.27 8.64 -1.48
N SER A 20 49.32 9.49 -1.88
CA SER A 20 49.40 10.94 -1.62
C SER A 20 49.01 11.32 -0.19
N GLN A 21 48.47 10.39 0.61
CA GLN A 21 48.13 10.64 2.01
C GLN A 21 49.38 10.52 2.90
N GLU A 22 49.41 11.23 4.02
CA GLU A 22 50.51 11.17 4.99
C GLU A 22 50.45 9.94 5.92
N ASP A 23 49.37 9.15 5.85
CA ASP A 23 49.14 7.98 6.69
C ASP A 23 49.90 6.73 6.19
N ALA A 24 50.73 6.16 7.07
CA ALA A 24 51.55 4.99 6.76
C ALA A 24 50.75 3.70 6.48
N GLN A 25 49.56 3.56 7.07
CA GLN A 25 48.68 2.41 6.84
C GLN A 25 47.97 2.52 5.49
N LEU A 26 47.61 3.73 5.07
CA LEU A 26 47.05 3.98 3.73
C LEU A 26 48.08 3.73 2.62
N LYS A 27 49.36 4.07 2.85
CA LYS A 27 50.45 3.75 1.91
C LYS A 27 50.64 2.23 1.75
N LYS A 28 50.68 1.48 2.85
CA LYS A 28 50.75 0.00 2.80
C LYS A 28 49.55 -0.63 2.07
N ALA A 29 48.36 -0.06 2.25
CA ALA A 29 47.18 -0.50 1.52
C ALA A 29 47.31 -0.22 0.01
N ALA A 30 47.88 0.91 -0.37
CA ALA A 30 48.18 1.23 -1.76
C ALA A 30 49.20 0.27 -2.38
N ASP A 31 50.28 -0.07 -1.66
CA ASP A 31 51.27 -1.06 -2.08
C ASP A 31 50.63 -2.44 -2.34
N SER A 32 49.72 -2.85 -1.45
CA SER A 32 48.97 -4.11 -1.59
C SER A 32 48.08 -4.11 -2.83
N VAL A 33 47.47 -2.96 -3.17
CA VAL A 33 46.67 -2.79 -4.39
C VAL A 33 47.55 -2.82 -5.64
N CYS A 34 48.72 -2.17 -5.60
CA CYS A 34 49.71 -2.19 -6.68
C CYS A 34 50.20 -3.63 -6.97
N GLU A 35 50.54 -4.39 -5.92
CA GLU A 35 50.98 -5.78 -6.03
C GLU A 35 49.87 -6.68 -6.60
N ALA A 36 48.64 -6.53 -6.11
CA ALA A 36 47.50 -7.33 -6.58
C ALA A 36 47.12 -7.05 -8.04
N CYS A 37 47.37 -5.83 -8.54
CA CYS A 37 46.98 -5.41 -9.88
C CYS A 37 48.14 -5.41 -10.90
N GLY A 38 49.38 -5.56 -10.42
CA GLY A 38 50.59 -5.61 -11.24
C GLY A 38 50.93 -4.28 -11.93
N PHE A 39 50.77 -3.16 -11.24
CA PHE A 39 51.18 -1.83 -11.70
C PHE A 39 51.91 -1.06 -10.60
N ASP A 40 52.67 -0.03 -10.96
CA ASP A 40 53.36 0.85 -10.01
C ASP A 40 52.94 2.31 -10.20
N THR A 41 52.38 2.91 -9.15
CA THR A 41 51.97 4.33 -9.14
C THR A 41 53.13 5.33 -9.18
N SER A 42 54.38 4.88 -8.96
CA SER A 42 55.58 5.70 -9.06
C SER A 42 56.17 5.66 -10.49
N SER A 43 55.95 4.57 -11.22
CA SER A 43 56.41 4.35 -12.60
C SER A 43 55.78 5.33 -13.59
N SER A 44 56.61 5.97 -14.42
CA SER A 44 56.13 6.88 -15.47
C SER A 44 55.35 6.16 -16.57
N ALA A 45 55.69 4.90 -16.87
CA ALA A 45 55.01 4.11 -17.89
C ALA A 45 53.56 3.74 -17.51
N ASP A 46 53.33 3.40 -16.24
CA ASP A 46 51.99 3.07 -15.75
C ASP A 46 51.14 4.32 -15.55
N LYS A 47 51.75 5.45 -15.17
CA LYS A 47 51.08 6.76 -15.19
C LYS A 47 50.55 7.10 -16.57
N ASP A 48 51.37 6.97 -17.62
CA ASP A 48 50.92 7.29 -18.98
C ASP A 48 49.83 6.34 -19.50
N LYS A 49 49.83 5.08 -19.05
CA LYS A 49 48.87 4.04 -19.46
C LYS A 49 47.52 4.16 -18.74
N TYR A 50 47.52 4.48 -17.45
CA TYR A 50 46.32 4.41 -16.61
C TYR A 50 45.80 5.78 -16.14
N ALA A 51 46.64 6.83 -16.09
CA ALA A 51 46.19 8.16 -15.67
C ALA A 51 45.30 8.86 -16.72
N LYS A 52 45.52 8.58 -18.02
CA LYS A 52 44.68 9.14 -19.11
C LYS A 52 43.25 8.60 -19.11
N ASN A 53 43.05 7.40 -18.56
CA ASN A 53 41.75 6.73 -18.46
C ASN A 53 41.26 6.64 -17.00
N SER A 54 41.93 7.34 -16.08
CA SER A 54 41.54 7.38 -14.67
C SER A 54 40.29 8.24 -14.53
N PRO A 55 39.18 7.67 -14.05
CA PRO A 55 37.96 8.44 -13.97
C PRO A 55 38.12 9.47 -12.84
N GLY A 56 37.67 10.71 -13.09
CA GLY A 56 37.92 11.84 -12.20
C GLY A 56 37.38 11.63 -10.79
N LEU A 57 37.69 12.56 -9.88
CA LEU A 57 37.35 12.48 -8.46
C LEU A 57 35.86 12.14 -8.18
N GLN A 58 34.97 12.53 -9.10
CA GLN A 58 33.55 12.16 -9.12
C GLN A 58 33.31 10.64 -9.20
N ALA A 59 34.05 9.92 -10.05
CA ALA A 59 33.89 8.48 -10.20
C ALA A 59 34.51 7.70 -9.04
N ILE A 60 35.60 8.22 -8.47
CA ILE A 60 36.16 7.70 -7.22
C ILE A 60 35.14 7.91 -6.09
N PHE A 61 34.47 9.06 -6.05
CA PHE A 61 33.38 9.33 -5.11
C PHE A 61 32.18 8.42 -5.35
N ASP A 62 31.78 8.14 -6.59
CA ASP A 62 30.68 7.21 -6.89
C ASP A 62 31.03 5.78 -6.49
N VAL A 63 32.28 5.35 -6.67
CA VAL A 63 32.79 4.05 -6.19
C VAL A 63 32.82 4.04 -4.67
N PHE A 64 33.26 5.12 -4.02
CA PHE A 64 33.23 5.26 -2.57
C PHE A 64 31.80 5.19 -2.04
N VAL A 65 30.85 5.96 -2.59
CA VAL A 65 29.43 5.93 -2.21
C VAL A 65 28.84 4.54 -2.40
N LYS A 66 29.10 3.89 -3.54
CA LYS A 66 28.67 2.51 -3.78
C LYS A 66 29.28 1.53 -2.78
N THR A 67 30.54 1.73 -2.42
CA THR A 67 31.25 0.89 -1.43
C THR A 67 30.77 1.18 -0.01
N GLN A 68 30.45 2.42 0.34
CA GLN A 68 29.87 2.83 1.62
C GLN A 68 28.46 2.30 1.79
N GLN A 69 27.64 2.35 0.73
CA GLN A 69 26.33 1.71 0.71
C GLN A 69 26.46 0.19 0.92
N LYS A 70 27.48 -0.44 0.34
CA LYS A 70 27.77 -1.87 0.53
C LYS A 70 28.28 -2.19 1.94
N MET A 71 29.08 -1.31 2.55
CA MET A 71 29.62 -1.47 3.91
C MET A 71 28.59 -1.13 5.02
N ASN A 72 27.70 -0.16 4.81
CA ASN A 72 26.60 0.14 5.72
C ASN A 72 25.56 -0.99 5.72
N ASN A 73 25.43 -1.73 4.61
CA ASN A 73 24.63 -2.96 4.56
C ASN A 73 25.26 -4.14 5.33
N THR A 74 26.53 -4.03 5.76
CA THR A 74 27.24 -5.03 6.57
C THR A 74 27.51 -4.58 8.01
N LYS A 75 26.95 -3.45 8.46
CA LYS A 75 27.13 -2.93 9.83
C LYS A 75 25.94 -3.11 10.78
N ASP A 76 24.90 -3.81 10.36
CA ASP A 76 23.82 -4.27 11.25
C ASP A 76 23.69 -5.81 11.25
N SER A 77 24.82 -6.50 11.38
CA SER A 77 24.83 -7.86 11.90
C SER A 77 26.22 -8.17 12.46
N GLY A 78 26.33 -8.08 13.79
CA GLY A 78 27.60 -8.28 14.47
C GLY A 78 27.58 -8.04 15.98
N ALA A 79 26.56 -8.52 16.71
CA ALA A 79 26.71 -8.92 18.10
C ALA A 79 26.17 -10.34 18.26
N VAL A 80 27.08 -11.21 18.67
CA VAL A 80 27.05 -12.67 18.61
C VAL A 80 26.02 -13.26 19.57
N SER A 81 25.27 -14.27 19.13
CA SER A 81 24.98 -15.45 19.95
C SER A 81 24.84 -16.67 19.05
N ASP A 82 25.77 -17.59 19.31
CA ASP A 82 25.88 -18.98 18.91
C ASP A 82 24.56 -19.72 18.58
N SER A 83 24.45 -20.24 17.36
CA SER A 83 23.96 -21.59 17.02
C SER A 83 23.69 -21.68 15.52
N GLY A 84 24.29 -22.70 14.88
CA GLY A 84 24.45 -22.81 13.44
C GLY A 84 23.17 -22.82 12.59
N ALA A 85 23.24 -22.12 11.47
CA ALA A 85 22.71 -22.55 10.19
C ALA A 85 23.51 -21.82 9.10
N ASN A 86 24.31 -22.59 8.37
CA ASN A 86 25.10 -22.16 7.23
C ASN A 86 24.18 -21.53 6.17
N VAL A 87 24.13 -20.20 6.06
CA VAL A 87 23.48 -19.53 4.92
C VAL A 87 24.51 -19.47 3.83
N ASP A 88 24.43 -20.44 2.92
CA ASP A 88 25.09 -20.44 1.62
C ASP A 88 24.83 -19.10 0.91
N THR A 89 25.74 -18.14 1.05
CA THR A 89 25.86 -17.01 0.14
C THR A 89 26.43 -17.55 -1.17
N LYS A 90 25.58 -18.20 -1.98
CA LYS A 90 25.92 -18.48 -3.37
C LYS A 90 26.21 -17.16 -4.06
N HIS A 91 27.43 -17.01 -4.54
CA HIS A 91 27.86 -15.88 -5.35
C HIS A 91 27.03 -15.86 -6.65
N VAL A 92 25.98 -15.03 -6.69
CA VAL A 92 25.20 -14.77 -7.91
C VAL A 92 26.16 -14.22 -8.97
N SER A 93 26.23 -14.87 -10.14
CA SER A 93 27.13 -14.42 -11.20
C SER A 93 26.66 -13.06 -11.76
N GLU A 94 27.58 -12.25 -12.29
CA GLU A 94 27.21 -10.97 -12.92
C GLU A 94 26.27 -11.17 -14.12
N GLU A 95 26.44 -12.28 -14.85
CA GLU A 95 25.58 -12.67 -15.96
C GLU A 95 24.16 -13.00 -15.48
N ASP A 96 24.02 -13.79 -14.41
CA ASP A 96 22.72 -14.13 -13.83
C ASP A 96 22.03 -12.89 -13.27
N SER A 97 22.78 -11.99 -12.63
CA SER A 97 22.26 -10.72 -12.12
C SER A 97 21.74 -9.83 -13.24
N SER A 98 22.49 -9.70 -14.34
CA SER A 98 22.08 -8.92 -15.52
C SER A 98 20.85 -9.53 -16.19
N LYS A 99 20.81 -10.86 -16.33
CA LYS A 99 19.68 -11.59 -16.89
C LYS A 99 18.43 -11.47 -16.00
N ALA A 100 18.59 -11.52 -14.67
CA ALA A 100 17.51 -11.31 -13.72
C ALA A 100 16.91 -9.90 -13.84
N GLU A 101 17.74 -8.87 -14.03
CA GLU A 101 17.26 -7.51 -14.26
C GLU A 101 16.48 -7.37 -15.58
N SER A 102 16.93 -8.06 -16.64
CA SER A 102 16.18 -8.13 -17.90
C SER A 102 14.82 -8.78 -17.70
N LEU A 103 14.76 -9.92 -17.01
CA LEU A 103 13.51 -10.62 -16.70
C LEU A 103 12.57 -9.77 -15.85
N LYS A 104 13.09 -9.02 -14.87
CA LYS A 104 12.28 -8.04 -14.12
C LYS A 104 11.75 -6.93 -15.02
N ASN A 105 12.53 -6.45 -16.00
CA ASN A 105 12.03 -5.45 -16.95
C ASN A 105 10.91 -6.01 -17.83
N ASP A 106 11.02 -7.26 -18.27
CA ASP A 106 9.95 -7.93 -19.01
C ASP A 106 8.71 -8.14 -18.15
N GLY A 107 8.89 -8.56 -16.89
CA GLY A 107 7.79 -8.61 -15.92
C GLY A 107 7.09 -7.26 -15.74
N ASN A 108 7.85 -6.14 -15.70
CA ASN A 108 7.27 -4.80 -15.63
C ASN A 108 6.47 -4.43 -16.90
N LYS A 109 6.92 -4.86 -18.08
CA LYS A 109 6.17 -4.67 -19.34
C LYS A 109 4.85 -5.45 -19.29
N TYR A 110 4.88 -6.70 -18.87
CA TYR A 110 3.67 -7.53 -18.72
C TYR A 110 2.71 -6.95 -17.66
N MET A 111 3.22 -6.45 -16.53
CA MET A 111 2.42 -5.71 -15.55
C MET A 111 1.71 -4.50 -16.16
N SER A 112 2.42 -3.74 -17.01
CA SER A 112 1.85 -2.57 -17.69
C SER A 112 0.79 -2.97 -18.73
N ALA A 113 0.96 -4.13 -19.36
CA ALA A 113 -0.02 -4.74 -20.26
C ALA A 113 -1.19 -5.43 -19.52
N LYS A 114 -1.15 -5.49 -18.17
CA LYS A 114 -2.07 -6.25 -17.31
C LYS A 114 -2.07 -7.76 -17.57
N ASP A 115 -1.02 -8.28 -18.20
CA ASP A 115 -0.76 -9.71 -18.30
C ASP A 115 -0.04 -10.16 -17.02
N TYR A 116 -0.83 -10.43 -15.98
CA TYR A 116 -0.27 -10.76 -14.68
C TYR A 116 0.37 -12.15 -14.64
N GLY A 117 -0.08 -13.09 -15.47
CA GLY A 117 0.51 -14.43 -15.57
C GLY A 117 1.94 -14.36 -16.12
N ALA A 118 2.13 -13.71 -17.27
CA ALA A 118 3.46 -13.53 -17.85
C ALA A 118 4.39 -12.69 -16.95
N ALA A 119 3.83 -11.74 -16.20
CA ALA A 119 4.58 -10.98 -15.20
C ALA A 119 5.10 -11.87 -14.07
N LEU A 120 4.23 -12.71 -13.49
CA LEU A 120 4.60 -13.66 -12.43
C LEU A 120 5.70 -14.63 -12.88
N ASP A 121 5.59 -15.18 -14.09
CA ASP A 121 6.60 -16.05 -14.67
C ASP A 121 7.96 -15.34 -14.79
N SER A 122 7.94 -14.11 -15.29
CA SER A 122 9.15 -13.32 -15.50
C SER A 122 9.83 -12.97 -14.18
N TYR A 123 9.07 -12.55 -13.16
CA TYR A 123 9.63 -12.28 -11.83
C TYR A 123 10.12 -13.55 -11.13
N THR A 124 9.43 -14.68 -11.31
CA THR A 124 9.86 -15.96 -10.74
C THR A 124 11.21 -16.39 -11.32
N LYS A 125 11.38 -16.32 -12.64
CA LYS A 125 12.69 -16.58 -13.28
C LYS A 125 13.76 -15.60 -12.82
N ALA A 126 13.42 -14.33 -12.58
CA ALA A 126 14.37 -13.36 -12.02
C ALA A 126 14.82 -13.74 -10.60
N ILE A 127 13.90 -14.23 -9.77
CA ILE A 127 14.17 -14.70 -8.40
C ILE A 127 15.02 -15.98 -8.40
N GLU A 128 14.78 -16.91 -9.33
CA GLU A 128 15.59 -18.13 -9.49
C GLU A 128 17.05 -17.82 -9.80
N LEU A 129 17.31 -16.77 -10.59
CA LEU A 129 18.66 -16.31 -10.94
C LEU A 129 19.31 -15.47 -9.83
N ASN A 130 18.52 -14.63 -9.15
CA ASN A 130 19.00 -13.81 -8.04
C ASN A 130 17.94 -13.73 -6.92
N PRO A 131 18.04 -14.60 -5.90
CA PRO A 131 17.04 -14.70 -4.83
C PRO A 131 17.20 -13.62 -3.75
N TYR A 132 18.16 -12.70 -3.89
CA TYR A 132 18.50 -11.70 -2.89
C TYR A 132 18.06 -10.28 -3.29
N SER A 133 17.27 -10.13 -4.35
CA SER A 133 16.73 -8.84 -4.77
C SER A 133 15.34 -8.59 -4.14
N PRO A 134 15.19 -7.62 -3.22
CA PRO A 134 13.89 -7.33 -2.61
C PRO A 134 12.90 -6.75 -3.65
N VAL A 135 13.41 -6.17 -4.75
CA VAL A 135 12.61 -5.62 -5.83
C VAL A 135 11.82 -6.71 -6.55
N PHE A 136 12.42 -7.88 -6.78
CA PHE A 136 11.76 -8.94 -7.54
C PHE A 136 10.57 -9.51 -6.78
N TYR A 137 10.76 -9.82 -5.49
CA TYR A 137 9.66 -10.23 -4.62
C TYR A 137 8.60 -9.14 -4.48
N SER A 138 8.98 -7.86 -4.30
CA SER A 138 7.99 -6.77 -4.21
C SER A 138 7.17 -6.58 -5.49
N ASN A 139 7.78 -6.78 -6.66
CA ASN A 139 7.08 -6.72 -7.95
C ASN A 139 6.18 -7.93 -8.17
N ARG A 140 6.62 -9.13 -7.77
CA ARG A 140 5.81 -10.35 -7.85
C ARG A 140 4.63 -10.29 -6.86
N ALA A 141 4.83 -9.78 -5.64
CA ALA A 141 3.76 -9.48 -4.70
C ALA A 141 2.72 -8.51 -5.28
N ALA A 142 3.17 -7.51 -6.04
CA ALA A 142 2.26 -6.60 -6.73
C ALA A 142 1.42 -7.34 -7.76
N ALA A 143 2.01 -8.23 -8.56
CA ALA A 143 1.30 -9.03 -9.55
C ALA A 143 0.28 -9.97 -8.90
N TYR A 144 0.67 -10.69 -7.84
CA TYR A 144 -0.23 -11.53 -7.05
C TYR A 144 -1.42 -10.74 -6.48
N SER A 145 -1.17 -9.53 -5.97
CA SER A 145 -2.24 -8.65 -5.48
C SER A 145 -3.27 -8.31 -6.56
N GLN A 146 -2.84 -8.13 -7.82
CA GLN A 146 -3.75 -7.78 -8.93
C GLN A 146 -4.66 -8.92 -9.36
N ILE A 147 -4.29 -10.17 -9.05
CA ILE A 147 -5.09 -11.36 -9.35
C ILE A 147 -5.80 -11.92 -8.11
N GLY A 148 -5.79 -11.19 -6.98
CA GLY A 148 -6.46 -11.60 -5.74
C GLY A 148 -5.74 -12.70 -4.94
N GLN A 149 -4.53 -13.08 -5.32
CA GLN A 149 -3.69 -14.05 -4.62
C GLN A 149 -2.97 -13.37 -3.45
N HIS A 150 -3.73 -13.04 -2.40
CA HIS A 150 -3.25 -12.20 -1.31
C HIS A 150 -2.24 -12.92 -0.40
N ASP A 151 -2.36 -14.23 -0.20
CA ASP A 151 -1.44 -14.98 0.66
C ASP A 151 -0.03 -15.06 0.04
N GLU A 152 0.05 -15.31 -1.26
CA GLU A 152 1.29 -15.29 -2.03
C GLU A 152 1.90 -13.87 -2.06
N ALA A 153 1.06 -12.84 -2.20
CA ALA A 153 1.50 -11.45 -2.12
C ALA A 153 2.07 -11.10 -0.74
N ILE A 154 1.46 -11.58 0.35
CA ILE A 154 1.96 -11.42 1.72
C ILE A 154 3.31 -12.10 1.88
N ALA A 155 3.43 -13.36 1.44
CA ALA A 155 4.67 -14.12 1.53
C ALA A 155 5.84 -13.42 0.81
N ASP A 156 5.62 -12.98 -0.42
CA ASP A 156 6.63 -12.26 -1.20
C ASP A 156 6.96 -10.89 -0.60
N ALA A 157 5.96 -10.13 -0.14
CA ALA A 157 6.20 -8.83 0.47
C ALA A 157 6.96 -8.93 1.80
N ARG A 158 6.68 -9.97 2.63
CA ARG A 158 7.49 -10.30 3.80
C ARG A 158 8.91 -10.65 3.41
N LYS A 159 9.09 -11.47 2.37
CA LYS A 159 10.44 -11.83 1.90
C LYS A 159 11.23 -10.63 1.43
N ALA A 160 10.59 -9.70 0.71
CA ALA A 160 11.21 -8.44 0.31
C ALA A 160 11.67 -7.59 1.51
N ALA A 161 10.85 -7.53 2.57
CA ALA A 161 11.18 -6.80 3.80
C ALA A 161 12.27 -7.50 4.63
N GLU A 162 12.33 -8.83 4.63
CA GLU A 162 13.43 -9.60 5.24
C GLU A 162 14.76 -9.33 4.54
N ILE A 163 14.76 -9.33 3.20
CA ILE A 163 15.96 -9.10 2.39
C ILE A 163 16.47 -7.67 2.58
N ASN A 164 15.57 -6.68 2.60
CA ASN A 164 15.93 -5.30 2.86
C ASN A 164 14.89 -4.62 3.77
N PRO A 165 15.17 -4.55 5.09
CA PRO A 165 14.28 -3.92 6.06
C PRO A 165 14.05 -2.42 5.86
N THR A 166 14.85 -1.76 5.03
CA THR A 166 14.70 -0.33 4.68
C THR A 166 13.99 -0.11 3.34
N PHE A 167 13.53 -1.18 2.69
CA PHE A 167 12.83 -1.06 1.41
C PHE A 167 11.34 -0.75 1.62
N GLY A 168 11.00 0.54 1.71
CA GLY A 168 9.63 1.01 1.99
C GLY A 168 8.54 0.40 1.09
N LYS A 169 8.85 0.10 -0.18
CA LYS A 169 7.91 -0.57 -1.10
C LYS A 169 7.48 -1.95 -0.60
N ALA A 170 8.35 -2.72 0.07
CA ALA A 170 7.98 -4.02 0.63
C ALA A 170 6.85 -3.89 1.65
N TYR A 171 6.97 -2.96 2.59
CA TYR A 171 5.93 -2.70 3.58
C TYR A 171 4.64 -2.15 2.97
N SER A 172 4.75 -1.33 1.92
CA SER A 172 3.56 -0.87 1.17
C SER A 172 2.82 -2.03 0.52
N ARG A 173 3.53 -2.98 -0.09
CA ARG A 173 2.94 -4.21 -0.65
C ARG A 173 2.35 -5.10 0.44
N LEU A 174 3.08 -5.29 1.53
CA LEU A 174 2.66 -6.13 2.65
C LEU A 174 1.39 -5.60 3.30
N GLY A 175 1.35 -4.30 3.64
CA GLY A 175 0.18 -3.66 4.22
C GLY A 175 -1.03 -3.74 3.28
N HIS A 176 -0.83 -3.56 1.97
CA HIS A 176 -1.93 -3.65 1.00
C HIS A 176 -2.49 -5.08 0.89
N ALA A 177 -1.63 -6.09 0.78
CA ALA A 177 -2.06 -7.48 0.69
C ALA A 177 -2.74 -7.95 1.98
N LEU A 178 -2.20 -7.58 3.15
CA LEU A 178 -2.82 -7.88 4.46
C LEU A 178 -4.19 -7.20 4.58
N PHE A 179 -4.31 -5.93 4.20
CA PHE A 179 -5.58 -5.22 4.21
C PHE A 179 -6.62 -5.88 3.30
N ALA A 180 -6.22 -6.25 2.07
CA ALA A 180 -7.09 -6.92 1.11
C ALA A 180 -7.54 -8.32 1.58
N SER A 181 -6.67 -9.03 2.31
CA SER A 181 -7.01 -10.31 2.96
C SER A 181 -7.84 -10.19 4.25
N GLY A 182 -8.18 -8.97 4.68
CA GLY A 182 -8.93 -8.72 5.92
C GLY A 182 -8.10 -8.80 7.21
N GLN A 183 -6.78 -8.98 7.12
CA GLN A 183 -5.85 -9.05 8.25
C GLN A 183 -5.47 -7.64 8.74
N PHE A 184 -6.46 -6.85 9.18
CA PHE A 184 -6.28 -5.42 9.46
C PHE A 184 -5.26 -5.13 10.57
N ALA A 185 -5.21 -5.94 11.62
CA ALA A 185 -4.25 -5.76 12.72
C ALA A 185 -2.79 -5.91 12.24
N GLU A 186 -2.52 -6.85 11.34
CA GLU A 186 -1.19 -7.02 10.76
C GLU A 186 -0.90 -5.93 9.71
N ALA A 187 -1.91 -5.53 8.93
CA ALA A 187 -1.78 -4.44 7.98
C ALA A 187 -1.35 -3.12 8.66
N VAL A 188 -1.93 -2.81 9.83
CA VAL A 188 -1.51 -1.67 10.66
C VAL A 188 -0.02 -1.75 10.99
N LYS A 189 0.46 -2.88 11.51
CA LYS A 189 1.87 -3.07 11.86
C LYS A 189 2.80 -2.89 10.64
N ALA A 190 2.41 -3.47 9.50
CA ALA A 190 3.19 -3.34 8.26
C ALA A 190 3.25 -1.89 7.77
N TYR A 191 2.13 -1.17 7.77
CA TYR A 191 2.09 0.22 7.37
C TYR A 191 2.82 1.14 8.35
N GLU A 192 2.75 0.90 9.67
CA GLU A 192 3.54 1.65 10.67
C GLU A 192 5.03 1.50 10.40
N LYS A 193 5.53 0.28 10.20
CA LYS A 193 6.93 0.05 9.83
C LYS A 193 7.32 0.72 8.53
N GLY A 194 6.48 0.68 7.51
CA GLY A 194 6.82 1.37 6.27
C GLY A 194 6.72 2.90 6.34
N VAL A 195 5.90 3.47 7.22
CA VAL A 195 5.90 4.92 7.50
C VAL A 195 7.12 5.32 8.32
N GLU A 196 7.63 4.46 9.21
CA GLU A 196 8.94 4.69 9.86
C GLU A 196 10.08 4.72 8.82
N VAL A 197 10.05 3.80 7.84
CA VAL A 197 11.08 3.67 6.79
C VAL A 197 10.97 4.77 5.71
N ASP A 198 9.77 5.10 5.26
CA ASP A 198 9.48 6.17 4.30
C ASP A 198 8.35 7.07 4.82
N PRO A 199 8.69 8.06 5.67
CA PRO A 199 7.71 8.97 6.26
C PRO A 199 7.02 9.89 5.25
N SER A 200 7.52 9.98 4.02
CA SER A 200 6.96 10.83 2.96
C SER A 200 5.84 10.12 2.20
N ASN A 201 5.70 8.81 2.37
CA ASN A 201 4.79 7.99 1.58
C ASN A 201 3.33 8.17 1.99
N LYS A 202 2.60 8.98 1.22
CA LYS A 202 1.17 9.25 1.44
C LYS A 202 0.30 8.00 1.36
N LEU A 203 0.62 7.06 0.46
CA LEU A 203 -0.16 5.83 0.29
C LEU A 203 -0.08 4.96 1.55
N MET A 204 1.07 4.91 2.20
CA MET A 204 1.24 4.13 3.43
C MET A 204 0.52 4.76 4.62
N LYS A 205 0.53 6.09 4.73
CA LYS A 205 -0.25 6.81 5.76
C LYS A 205 -1.75 6.59 5.57
N SER A 206 -2.24 6.72 4.33
CA SER A 206 -3.65 6.46 4.02
C SER A 206 -4.03 4.99 4.26
N GLY A 207 -3.16 4.03 3.88
CA GLY A 207 -3.35 2.62 4.17
C GLY A 207 -3.38 2.31 5.67
N LEU A 208 -2.53 2.97 6.45
CA LEU A 208 -2.53 2.87 7.92
C LEU A 208 -3.85 3.34 8.53
N GLU A 209 -4.33 4.52 8.14
CA GLU A 209 -5.60 5.07 8.61
C GLU A 209 -6.77 4.16 8.24
N ALA A 210 -6.83 3.70 6.99
CA ALA A 210 -7.85 2.76 6.53
C ALA A 210 -7.83 1.45 7.31
N SER A 211 -6.64 0.91 7.58
CA SER A 211 -6.46 -0.33 8.35
C SER A 211 -6.92 -0.15 9.81
N LYS A 212 -6.60 0.99 10.43
CA LYS A 212 -7.05 1.33 11.79
C LYS A 212 -8.56 1.47 11.87
N ALA A 213 -9.19 2.14 10.90
CA ALA A 213 -10.65 2.29 10.83
C ALA A 213 -11.35 0.92 10.70
N LYS A 214 -10.86 0.04 9.80
CA LYS A 214 -11.42 -1.31 9.65
C LYS A 214 -11.26 -2.16 10.89
N LEU A 215 -10.16 -2.00 11.62
CA LEU A 215 -9.93 -2.71 12.88
C LEU A 215 -10.88 -2.21 14.00
N SER A 216 -11.14 -0.90 14.09
CA SER A 216 -12.10 -0.34 15.04
C SER A 216 -13.56 -0.72 14.73
N ASP A 217 -13.92 -0.80 13.45
CA ASP A 217 -15.26 -1.25 13.02
C ASP A 217 -15.49 -2.71 13.39
N SER A 218 -14.49 -3.57 13.14
CA SER A 218 -14.54 -5.01 13.43
C SER A 218 -14.65 -5.29 14.94
N SER A 219 -14.11 -4.41 15.79
CA SER A 219 -14.18 -4.53 17.25
C SER A 219 -15.46 -3.93 17.85
N SER A 220 -16.11 -3.00 17.16
CA SER A 220 -17.37 -2.39 17.59
C SER A 220 -18.58 -3.26 17.26
N GLY A 221 -18.55 -3.98 16.12
CA GLY A 221 -19.59 -4.95 15.75
C GLY A 221 -19.71 -6.17 16.68
N ASN A 222 -18.75 -6.37 17.60
CA ASN A 222 -18.77 -7.45 18.58
C ASN A 222 -19.32 -7.00 19.96
N LYS A 223 -19.68 -5.72 20.13
CA LYS A 223 -20.26 -5.20 21.39
C LYS A 223 -21.79 -5.27 21.43
N ASP A 224 -22.46 -5.35 20.29
CA ASP A 224 -23.93 -5.47 20.22
C ASP A 224 -24.43 -6.92 20.30
N ALA A 225 -23.54 -7.91 20.23
CA ALA A 225 -23.89 -9.33 20.36
C ALA A 225 -23.81 -9.88 21.80
N LEU A 226 -23.34 -9.08 22.78
CA LEU A 226 -23.17 -9.48 24.19
C LEU A 226 -24.14 -8.74 25.13
N ALA A 227 -25.36 -8.45 24.67
CA ALA A 227 -26.43 -7.90 25.49
C ALA A 227 -27.78 -8.57 25.20
N THR A 228 -27.81 -9.90 25.11
CA THR A 228 -29.08 -10.66 25.24
C THR A 228 -28.81 -12.09 25.66
N GLN A 229 -28.47 -12.28 26.93
CA GLN A 229 -28.72 -13.56 27.63
C GLN A 229 -28.78 -13.29 29.13
N ALA A 230 -30.00 -13.26 29.64
CA ALA A 230 -30.30 -13.29 31.07
C ALA A 230 -29.90 -14.66 31.66
N PRO A 231 -29.60 -14.68 32.97
CA PRO A 231 -30.08 -15.77 33.81
C PRO A 231 -31.03 -15.19 34.87
N SER A 232 -32.32 -15.50 34.75
CA SER A 232 -33.28 -15.38 35.83
C SER A 232 -33.25 -16.65 36.67
N ASN A 233 -33.05 -16.51 37.97
CA ASN A 233 -33.36 -17.58 38.94
C ASN A 233 -33.85 -16.97 40.27
N GLY A 234 -35.08 -17.37 40.65
CA GLY A 234 -35.70 -17.38 41.99
C GLY A 234 -35.75 -16.06 42.79
N SER A 235 -36.82 -15.65 43.47
CA SER A 235 -37.95 -16.41 44.02
C SER A 235 -38.91 -15.45 44.75
N ASN A 236 -40.22 -15.78 44.73
CA ASN A 236 -41.29 -15.46 45.69
C ASN A 236 -41.91 -14.04 45.71
N ALA A 237 -43.15 -13.91 45.22
CA ALA A 237 -44.36 -13.83 46.07
C ALA A 237 -45.63 -13.50 45.24
N ASP A 238 -46.46 -14.53 45.07
CA ASP A 238 -47.93 -14.62 45.07
C ASP A 238 -48.88 -13.78 44.17
N PRO A 239 -50.07 -14.36 43.85
CA PRO A 239 -50.88 -14.02 42.68
C PRO A 239 -52.22 -13.36 43.02
N LEU A 240 -52.73 -12.47 42.16
CA LEU A 240 -54.19 -12.23 42.12
C LEU A 240 -54.67 -11.62 40.80
N ALA A 241 -55.46 -12.42 40.09
CA ALA A 241 -56.64 -12.11 39.28
C ALA A 241 -56.70 -10.80 38.46
N GLY A 242 -56.91 -10.95 37.15
CA GLY A 242 -57.45 -9.88 36.30
C GLY A 242 -57.47 -10.23 34.83
N ALA A 243 -58.53 -10.90 34.39
CA ALA A 243 -58.84 -11.19 32.99
C ALA A 243 -58.88 -9.92 32.12
N GLY A 244 -58.39 -10.00 30.88
CA GLY A 244 -58.46 -8.89 29.93
C GLY A 244 -57.89 -9.23 28.54
N THR A 245 -58.67 -9.99 27.78
CA THR A 245 -58.74 -10.08 26.31
C THR A 245 -57.94 -9.07 25.48
N GLY A 246 -57.22 -9.53 24.46
CA GLY A 246 -56.64 -8.65 23.44
C GLY A 246 -55.79 -9.33 22.37
N THR A 247 -56.36 -10.30 21.65
CA THR A 247 -55.82 -10.79 20.37
C THR A 247 -55.76 -9.66 19.33
N GLY A 248 -54.60 -9.42 18.73
CA GLY A 248 -54.43 -8.47 17.62
C GLY A 248 -53.15 -8.71 16.83
N ALA A 249 -53.27 -9.47 15.74
CA ALA A 249 -52.26 -9.62 14.71
C ALA A 249 -52.13 -8.32 13.88
N GLY A 250 -50.93 -7.92 13.47
CA GLY A 250 -50.76 -6.86 12.47
C GLY A 250 -49.36 -6.24 12.36
N ALA A 251 -48.66 -6.59 11.27
CA ALA A 251 -47.82 -5.74 10.43
C ALA A 251 -46.65 -4.91 11.04
N GLY A 252 -45.42 -5.29 10.65
CA GLY A 252 -44.40 -4.39 10.11
C GLY A 252 -44.14 -3.07 10.83
N GLY A 253 -43.54 -3.12 12.02
CA GLY A 253 -42.96 -1.95 12.66
C GLY A 253 -41.72 -1.47 11.90
N MET A 254 -41.85 -0.33 11.21
CA MET A 254 -40.69 0.42 10.72
C MET A 254 -39.71 0.69 11.88
N PRO A 255 -38.39 0.77 11.63
CA PRO A 255 -37.46 1.27 12.62
C PRO A 255 -37.92 2.64 13.12
N ASP A 256 -38.00 2.77 14.44
CA ASP A 256 -38.51 3.92 15.16
C ASP A 256 -37.85 5.22 14.68
N LEU A 257 -38.64 6.23 14.31
CA LEU A 257 -38.18 7.55 13.83
C LEU A 257 -37.24 8.23 14.84
N SER A 258 -37.35 7.87 16.13
CA SER A 258 -36.44 8.30 17.19
C SER A 258 -35.00 7.82 16.98
N THR A 259 -34.78 6.64 16.40
CA THR A 259 -33.46 6.10 16.08
C THR A 259 -32.83 6.71 14.82
N LEU A 260 -33.67 7.24 13.92
CA LEU A 260 -33.24 7.91 12.69
C LEU A 260 -32.81 9.36 12.97
N MET A 261 -33.45 10.02 13.95
CA MET A 261 -33.11 11.37 14.39
C MET A 261 -31.84 11.41 15.26
N ASN A 262 -31.51 10.31 15.95
CA ASN A 262 -30.30 10.20 16.77
C ASN A 262 -29.07 9.71 15.99
N ASN A 263 -29.18 9.56 14.66
CA ASN A 263 -28.08 9.18 13.79
C ASN A 263 -27.20 10.41 13.49
N PRO A 264 -25.90 10.42 13.86
CA PRO A 264 -25.01 11.56 13.64
C PRO A 264 -24.86 11.95 12.17
N MET A 265 -25.06 11.01 11.25
CA MET A 265 -25.06 11.26 9.81
C MET A 265 -26.28 12.08 9.36
N VAL A 266 -27.45 11.82 9.97
CA VAL A 266 -28.71 12.54 9.69
C VAL A 266 -28.67 13.93 10.31
N ALA A 267 -28.10 14.06 11.51
CA ALA A 267 -27.84 15.36 12.14
C ALA A 267 -26.87 16.21 11.31
N GLN A 268 -25.77 15.63 10.81
CA GLN A 268 -24.85 16.32 9.89
C GLN A 268 -25.52 16.71 8.57
N MET A 269 -26.34 15.83 8.00
CA MET A 269 -27.07 16.10 6.75
C MET A 269 -28.10 17.22 6.93
N ALA A 270 -28.86 17.21 8.03
CA ALA A 270 -29.81 18.27 8.36
C ALA A 270 -29.10 19.60 8.61
N GLN A 271 -27.95 19.58 9.28
CA GLN A 271 -27.14 20.78 9.56
C GLN A 271 -26.48 21.34 8.30
N GLN A 272 -26.08 20.48 7.36
CA GLN A 272 -25.57 20.86 6.04
C GLN A 272 -26.69 21.39 5.13
N MET A 273 -27.92 20.86 5.26
CA MET A 273 -29.08 21.33 4.52
C MET A 273 -29.58 22.70 5.03
N MET A 274 -29.48 22.95 6.34
CA MET A 274 -29.71 24.28 6.93
C MET A 274 -28.62 25.28 6.54
N GLN A 275 -27.34 24.86 6.49
CA GLN A 275 -26.24 25.75 6.10
C GLN A 275 -26.25 26.13 4.62
N ASN A 276 -26.74 25.25 3.74
CA ASN A 276 -26.75 25.50 2.30
C ASN A 276 -28.04 26.18 1.78
N GLY A 277 -28.93 26.64 2.67
CA GLY A 277 -30.21 27.24 2.27
C GLY A 277 -31.13 26.29 1.50
N GLY A 278 -30.90 24.97 1.58
CA GLY A 278 -31.66 23.96 0.83
C GLY A 278 -33.13 23.92 1.25
N LEU A 279 -33.43 24.32 2.49
CA LEU A 279 -34.79 24.46 2.99
C LEU A 279 -35.54 25.63 2.33
N GLU A 280 -34.84 26.75 2.08
CA GLU A 280 -35.36 27.93 1.37
C GLU A 280 -35.69 27.58 -0.09
N GLN A 281 -34.85 26.74 -0.70
CA GLN A 281 -34.99 26.30 -2.09
C GLN A 281 -36.07 25.22 -2.25
N LEU A 282 -36.31 24.42 -1.21
CA LEU A 282 -37.48 23.55 -1.11
C LEU A 282 -38.77 24.38 -0.97
N MET A 283 -38.77 25.40 -0.11
CA MET A 283 -39.93 26.29 0.11
C MET A 283 -40.28 27.16 -1.11
N ASN A 284 -39.27 27.56 -1.89
CA ASN A 284 -39.47 28.29 -3.15
C ASN A 284 -39.80 27.39 -4.33
N ASN A 285 -39.87 26.07 -4.14
CA ASN A 285 -40.23 25.15 -5.21
C ASN A 285 -41.76 25.16 -5.44
N PRO A 286 -42.26 25.64 -6.59
CA PRO A 286 -43.69 25.84 -6.83
C PRO A 286 -44.49 24.53 -6.78
N MET A 287 -43.88 23.40 -7.11
CA MET A 287 -44.51 22.08 -7.00
C MET A 287 -44.71 21.67 -5.54
N LEU A 288 -43.76 22.01 -4.67
CA LEU A 288 -43.83 21.71 -3.24
C LEU A 288 -44.89 22.58 -2.54
N ARG A 289 -45.03 23.83 -2.98
CA ARG A 289 -46.08 24.74 -2.50
C ARG A 289 -47.49 24.23 -2.87
N GLN A 290 -47.66 23.74 -4.10
CA GLN A 290 -48.90 23.14 -4.56
C GLN A 290 -49.21 21.81 -3.83
N MET A 291 -48.18 21.03 -3.50
CA MET A 291 -48.30 19.82 -2.70
C MET A 291 -48.66 20.12 -1.23
N ALA A 292 -48.08 21.17 -0.65
CA ALA A 292 -48.38 21.63 0.69
C ALA A 292 -49.80 22.24 0.80
N GLU A 293 -50.28 22.94 -0.23
CA GLU A 293 -51.66 23.44 -0.31
C GLU A 293 -52.67 22.29 -0.44
N ASN A 294 -52.39 21.28 -1.27
CA ASN A 294 -53.23 20.07 -1.39
C ASN A 294 -53.22 19.24 -0.10
N PHE A 295 -52.08 19.14 0.56
CA PHE A 295 -51.95 18.43 1.84
C PHE A 295 -52.64 19.18 2.99
N GLY A 296 -52.50 20.50 3.06
CA GLY A 296 -53.14 21.34 4.07
C GLY A 296 -54.67 21.38 3.95
N SER A 297 -55.22 21.21 2.75
CA SER A 297 -56.67 21.21 2.52
C SER A 297 -57.33 19.83 2.67
N SER A 298 -56.58 18.72 2.55
CA SER A 298 -57.19 17.37 2.45
C SER A 298 -56.52 16.28 3.29
N GLY A 299 -55.37 16.56 3.92
CA GLY A 299 -54.64 15.65 4.79
C GLY A 299 -54.12 14.36 4.11
N GLN A 300 -54.24 14.24 2.79
CA GLN A 300 -53.88 13.05 2.03
C GLN A 300 -52.76 13.36 1.04
N MET A 301 -51.70 12.55 1.06
CA MET A 301 -50.62 12.63 0.08
C MET A 301 -51.15 12.26 -1.32
N PRO A 302 -50.68 12.94 -2.40
CA PRO A 302 -51.10 12.60 -3.75
C PRO A 302 -50.68 11.18 -4.13
N ASP A 303 -51.58 10.48 -4.82
CA ASP A 303 -51.37 9.10 -5.26
C ASP A 303 -50.15 8.99 -6.21
N VAL A 304 -49.15 8.21 -5.79
CA VAL A 304 -47.89 7.96 -6.50
C VAL A 304 -48.14 7.46 -7.92
N ARG A 305 -49.27 6.79 -8.14
CA ARG A 305 -49.69 6.24 -9.44
C ARG A 305 -50.11 7.33 -10.43
N ALA A 306 -50.66 8.45 -9.95
CA ALA A 306 -50.96 9.63 -10.76
C ALA A 306 -49.69 10.44 -11.07
N MET A 307 -48.73 10.44 -10.14
CA MET A 307 -47.44 11.11 -10.30
C MET A 307 -46.60 10.47 -11.42
N MET A 308 -46.57 9.14 -11.47
CA MET A 308 -45.79 8.38 -12.46
C MET A 308 -46.33 8.48 -13.89
N ASN A 309 -47.62 8.77 -14.04
CA ASN A 309 -48.27 9.01 -15.34
C ASN A 309 -48.22 10.48 -15.78
N ASN A 310 -47.61 11.37 -14.99
CA ASN A 310 -47.55 12.78 -15.33
C ASN A 310 -46.46 13.04 -16.40
N PRO A 311 -46.81 13.55 -17.60
CA PRO A 311 -45.86 13.75 -18.70
C PRO A 311 -44.75 14.75 -18.36
N GLN A 312 -45.00 15.71 -17.46
CA GLN A 312 -43.99 16.68 -17.01
C GLN A 312 -42.92 16.03 -16.10
N LEU A 313 -43.31 15.02 -15.30
CA LEU A 313 -42.37 14.27 -14.45
C LEU A 313 -41.45 13.38 -15.31
N ARG A 314 -41.96 12.84 -16.43
CA ARG A 314 -41.16 12.09 -17.40
C ARG A 314 -40.12 12.96 -18.10
N GLN A 315 -40.47 14.19 -18.47
CA GLN A 315 -39.52 15.15 -19.05
C GLN A 315 -38.44 15.55 -18.04
N MET A 316 -38.83 15.80 -16.77
CA MET A 316 -37.88 16.10 -15.70
C MET A 316 -36.92 14.91 -15.44
N ALA A 317 -37.43 13.67 -15.40
CA ALA A 317 -36.60 12.48 -15.24
C ALA A 317 -35.63 12.26 -16.43
N GLN A 318 -36.05 12.54 -17.66
CA GLN A 318 -35.18 12.49 -18.84
C GLN A 318 -34.10 13.56 -18.82
N GLN A 319 -34.42 14.77 -18.35
CA GLN A 319 -33.47 15.87 -18.25
C GLN A 319 -32.44 15.65 -17.12
N PHE A 320 -32.83 14.96 -16.05
CA PHE A 320 -31.94 14.60 -14.94
C PHE A 320 -31.09 13.35 -15.24
N MET A 321 -31.59 12.41 -16.05
CA MET A 321 -30.91 11.15 -16.36
C MET A 321 -30.08 11.21 -17.66
N GLY A 322 -30.34 12.17 -18.55
CA GLY A 322 -29.61 12.37 -19.82
C GLY A 322 -28.27 13.11 -19.69
N GLY A 323 -27.86 13.53 -18.49
CA GLY A 323 -26.66 14.33 -18.26
C GLY A 323 -25.37 13.55 -17.97
N MET A 324 -25.37 12.21 -18.00
CA MET A 324 -24.26 11.42 -17.45
C MET A 324 -23.83 10.20 -18.28
N GLY A 325 -24.00 10.24 -19.62
CA GLY A 325 -23.51 9.17 -20.48
C GLY A 325 -23.40 9.53 -21.96
N GLY A 326 -22.16 9.66 -22.44
CA GLY A 326 -21.83 9.39 -23.85
C GLY A 326 -21.45 10.60 -24.71
N GLY A 327 -20.24 11.14 -24.52
CA GLY A 327 -19.60 12.05 -25.48
C GLY A 327 -18.28 11.48 -25.98
N ALA A 328 -18.31 10.75 -27.11
CA ALA A 328 -17.19 10.56 -28.06
C ALA A 328 -17.76 9.94 -29.38
N PRO A 329 -17.09 10.09 -30.55
CA PRO A 329 -17.57 10.95 -31.64
C PRO A 329 -17.93 10.18 -32.93
N ARG A 330 -18.71 10.81 -33.83
CA ARG A 330 -18.75 10.52 -35.28
C ARG A 330 -19.21 11.74 -36.10
N HIS A 331 -18.26 12.51 -36.63
CA HIS A 331 -17.97 12.67 -38.06
C HIS A 331 -16.92 13.77 -38.25
#